data_AF-A0A9Q1EGY6-F1
#
_entry.id   AF-A0A9Q1EGY6-F1
#
_cell.length_a   1.000
_cell.length_b   1.000
_cell.length_c   1.000
_cell.angle_alpha   90.00
_cell.angle_beta   90.00
_cell.angle_gamma   90.00
#
_symmetry.space_group_name_H-M   'P 1'
#
loop_
_entity.id
_entity.type
_entity.pdbx_description
1 polymer ?
#
loop_
_entity_poly.entity_id
_entity_poly.type
_entity_poly.pdbx_seq_one_letter_code
_entity_poly.pdbx_strand_id
1 'polypeptide(L)'
;MARGIDIPEMNWVLQYDPPSSASAFVHRCGRTARIGNQGSALVFLLPMEESYVNFLSINQKCPLQRMSPVKDVVDVLPKVKALSLRDRAVFEKGMRAFVSYVQGYAKHECSLIFRVKDLDFAALARGFALLRMPRMPELRDKTFPEFVETTIDTNSIRFKDKNRERQRQKGLAELKEKAALAPEKKNFIKNKSWSKQKTKKDRRKKTAAKRKLDEGSDVDDEDMRELLSDTRLLKKLKKGKISEEDFEKRGDGGREVPGQSEGAVPSGGLGYGGRDVRLPPCRQPPIQTMNPVSTSRDLFKWPRA
;
A
#
# COMPACT_ATOMS: atom_id res chain seq x y z
N MET A 1 -6.53 -3.24 -17.86
CA MET A 1 -7.25 -3.01 -19.13
C MET A 1 -8.66 -3.53 -18.98
N ALA A 2 -9.64 -2.64 -18.86
CA ALA A 2 -11.03 -3.03 -18.75
C ALA A 2 -11.88 -1.95 -19.44
N ARG A 3 -12.61 -2.39 -20.47
CA ARG A 3 -13.58 -1.65 -21.31
C ARG A 3 -12.96 -0.87 -22.48
N GLY A 4 -13.62 -0.96 -23.65
CA GLY A 4 -13.37 -0.10 -24.81
C GLY A 4 -12.50 -0.65 -25.95
N ILE A 5 -11.63 -1.64 -25.73
CA ILE A 5 -10.83 -2.21 -26.82
C ILE A 5 -11.61 -3.35 -27.47
N ASP A 6 -12.05 -3.11 -28.70
CA ASP A 6 -12.63 -4.11 -29.60
C ASP A 6 -11.58 -4.47 -30.65
N ILE A 7 -11.19 -5.74 -30.67
CA ILE A 7 -10.25 -6.28 -31.65
C ILE A 7 -11.07 -7.30 -32.44
N PRO A 8 -11.28 -7.09 -33.76
CA PRO A 8 -12.03 -8.05 -34.56
C PRO A 8 -11.31 -9.41 -34.60
N GLU A 9 -12.09 -10.49 -34.72
CA GLU A 9 -11.60 -11.85 -35.01
C GLU A 9 -10.65 -12.49 -33.98
N MET A 10 -10.85 -12.21 -32.69
CA MET A 10 -10.09 -12.90 -31.65
C MET A 10 -10.55 -14.37 -31.49
N ASN A 11 -9.70 -15.35 -31.79
CA ASN A 11 -10.01 -16.78 -31.56
C ASN A 11 -9.73 -17.26 -30.12
N TRP A 12 -8.66 -16.76 -29.48
CA TRP A 12 -8.19 -17.28 -28.19
C TRP A 12 -7.83 -16.18 -27.19
N VAL A 13 -8.48 -16.20 -26.01
CA VAL A 13 -8.10 -15.40 -24.84
C VAL A 13 -7.24 -16.24 -23.92
N LEU A 14 -5.95 -15.91 -23.82
CA LEU A 14 -5.04 -16.57 -22.87
C LEU A 14 -4.88 -15.70 -21.63
N GLN A 15 -5.22 -16.27 -20.48
CA GLN A 15 -5.03 -15.66 -19.17
C GLN A 15 -3.95 -16.44 -18.43
N TYR A 16 -2.72 -15.93 -18.48
CA TYR A 16 -1.57 -16.58 -17.83
C TYR A 16 -1.73 -16.73 -16.32
N ASP A 17 -2.41 -15.77 -15.69
CA ASP A 17 -2.77 -15.82 -14.28
C ASP A 17 -4.23 -15.36 -14.09
N PRO A 18 -4.91 -15.84 -13.03
CA PRO A 18 -6.27 -15.44 -12.73
C PRO A 18 -6.35 -13.93 -12.44
N PRO A 19 -7.37 -13.24 -12.96
CA PRO A 19 -7.59 -11.82 -12.70
C PRO A 19 -8.03 -11.59 -11.26
N SER A 20 -7.65 -10.43 -10.71
CA SER A 20 -7.96 -10.03 -9.32
C SER A 20 -9.42 -10.17 -8.91
N SER A 21 -10.35 -10.07 -9.86
CA SER A 21 -11.79 -10.25 -9.64
C SER A 21 -12.43 -11.22 -10.63
N ALA A 22 -13.46 -11.93 -10.19
CA ALA A 22 -14.23 -12.85 -11.04
C ALA A 22 -14.94 -12.12 -12.19
N SER A 23 -15.47 -10.93 -11.95
CA SER A 23 -16.09 -10.12 -13.00
C SER A 23 -15.07 -9.72 -14.08
N ALA A 24 -13.82 -9.42 -13.69
CA ALA A 24 -12.77 -9.15 -14.67
C ALA A 24 -12.43 -10.36 -15.54
N PHE A 25 -12.58 -11.59 -15.03
CA PHE A 25 -12.45 -12.81 -15.83
C PHE A 25 -13.47 -12.85 -16.97
N VAL A 26 -14.75 -12.69 -16.63
CA VAL A 26 -15.83 -12.69 -17.64
C VAL A 26 -15.65 -11.58 -18.66
N HIS A 27 -15.26 -10.37 -18.24
CA HIS A 27 -15.01 -9.25 -19.15
C HIS A 27 -13.83 -9.48 -20.11
N ARG A 28 -12.83 -10.29 -19.72
CA ARG A 28 -11.70 -10.71 -20.57
C ARG A 28 -12.13 -11.81 -21.53
N CYS A 29 -12.91 -12.79 -21.08
CA CYS A 29 -13.48 -13.82 -21.95
C CYS A 29 -14.42 -13.21 -23.00
N GLY A 30 -15.20 -12.18 -22.64
CA GLY A 30 -16.05 -11.43 -23.58
C GLY A 30 -15.30 -10.58 -24.63
N ARG A 31 -13.98 -10.75 -24.77
CA ARG A 31 -13.19 -10.20 -25.90
C ARG A 31 -13.20 -11.13 -27.12
N THR A 32 -13.40 -12.42 -26.92
CA THR A 32 -13.55 -13.40 -28.00
C THR A 32 -15.03 -13.71 -28.26
N ALA A 33 -15.30 -14.55 -29.27
CA ALA A 33 -16.64 -15.03 -29.63
C ALA A 33 -17.68 -13.92 -29.86
N ARG A 34 -17.30 -12.85 -30.55
CA ARG A 34 -18.18 -11.72 -30.87
C ARG A 34 -18.83 -11.91 -32.25
N ILE A 35 -20.11 -11.50 -32.36
CA ILE A 35 -20.85 -11.45 -33.64
C ILE A 35 -20.85 -12.81 -34.35
N GLY A 36 -21.31 -13.87 -33.67
CA GLY A 36 -21.45 -15.21 -34.26
C GLY A 36 -20.14 -15.99 -34.48
N ASN A 37 -18.97 -15.37 -34.22
CA ASN A 37 -17.69 -16.06 -34.33
C ASN A 37 -17.45 -17.02 -33.15
N GLN A 38 -16.72 -18.10 -33.40
CA GLN A 38 -16.29 -19.02 -32.35
C GLN A 38 -15.04 -18.47 -31.64
N GLY A 39 -15.00 -18.69 -30.32
CA GLY A 39 -13.92 -18.23 -29.47
C GLY A 39 -13.64 -19.20 -28.32
N SER A 40 -12.41 -19.22 -27.83
CA SER A 40 -12.00 -20.00 -26.67
C SER A 40 -11.24 -19.13 -25.68
N ALA A 41 -11.41 -19.43 -24.39
CA ALA A 41 -10.64 -18.80 -23.33
C ALA A 41 -9.93 -19.88 -22.51
N LEU A 42 -8.66 -19.63 -22.22
CA LEU A 42 -7.78 -20.51 -21.45
C LEU A 42 -7.23 -19.75 -20.24
N VAL A 43 -7.31 -20.37 -19.07
CA VAL A 43 -6.66 -19.90 -17.86
C VAL A 43 -5.71 -20.97 -17.33
N PHE A 44 -4.54 -20.55 -16.87
CA PHE A 44 -3.59 -21.40 -16.19
C PHE A 44 -3.78 -21.27 -14.69
N LEU A 45 -3.97 -22.39 -14.02
CA LEU A 45 -4.13 -22.45 -12.57
C LEU A 45 -3.05 -23.36 -11.99
N LEU A 46 -2.60 -23.07 -10.77
CA LEU A 46 -1.78 -24.00 -10.01
C LEU A 46 -2.67 -25.14 -9.45
N PRO A 47 -2.12 -26.32 -9.13
CA PRO A 47 -2.91 -27.44 -8.58
C PRO A 47 -3.68 -27.06 -7.31
N MET A 48 -3.11 -26.16 -6.51
CA MET A 48 -3.71 -25.67 -5.27
C MET A 48 -4.89 -24.71 -5.51
N GLU A 49 -5.04 -24.21 -6.73
CA GLU A 49 -6.04 -23.23 -7.12
C GLU A 49 -7.26 -23.86 -7.80
N GLU A 50 -7.38 -25.20 -7.83
CA GLU A 50 -8.51 -25.90 -8.46
C GLU A 50 -9.87 -25.44 -7.90
N SER A 51 -9.91 -25.05 -6.62
CA SER A 51 -11.09 -24.44 -5.98
C SER A 51 -11.60 -23.18 -6.71
N TYR A 52 -10.75 -22.48 -7.45
CA TYR A 52 -11.13 -21.31 -8.25
C TYR A 52 -12.12 -21.66 -9.37
N VAL A 53 -12.04 -22.88 -9.92
CA VAL A 53 -12.96 -23.37 -10.95
C VAL A 53 -14.39 -23.47 -10.40
N ASN A 54 -14.52 -24.04 -9.20
CA ASN A 54 -15.80 -24.14 -8.51
C ASN A 54 -16.33 -22.76 -8.11
N PHE A 55 -15.45 -21.85 -7.71
CA PHE A 55 -15.82 -20.47 -7.41
C PHE A 55 -16.37 -19.73 -8.64
N LEU A 56 -15.75 -19.89 -9.81
CA LEU A 56 -16.22 -19.29 -11.06
C LEU A 56 -17.54 -19.91 -11.55
N SER A 57 -17.72 -21.22 -11.39
CA SER A 57 -18.95 -21.90 -11.79
C SER A 57 -20.15 -21.43 -10.96
N ILE A 58 -19.98 -21.26 -9.64
CA ILE A 58 -21.05 -20.82 -8.75
C ILE A 58 -21.33 -19.32 -8.92
N ASN A 59 -20.31 -18.46 -8.88
CA ASN A 59 -20.51 -17.01 -8.79
C ASN A 59 -20.74 -16.32 -10.13
N GLN A 60 -20.16 -16.83 -11.21
CA GLN A 60 -20.27 -16.22 -12.54
C GLN A 60 -21.06 -17.10 -13.52
N LYS A 61 -21.62 -18.23 -13.04
CA LYS A 61 -22.28 -19.25 -13.87
C LYS A 61 -21.38 -19.72 -14.99
N CYS A 62 -20.09 -19.79 -14.67
CA CYS A 62 -19.06 -20.12 -15.61
C CYS A 62 -18.40 -21.48 -15.26
N PRO A 63 -18.92 -22.66 -15.68
CA PRO A 63 -18.19 -23.94 -15.65
C PRO A 63 -16.93 -24.00 -16.55
N LEU A 64 -15.72 -24.09 -15.98
CA LEU A 64 -14.50 -24.38 -16.74
C LEU A 64 -14.28 -25.90 -16.89
N GLN A 65 -13.71 -26.33 -18.01
CA GLN A 65 -13.30 -27.71 -18.31
C GLN A 65 -11.78 -27.84 -18.23
N ARG A 66 -11.29 -28.88 -17.55
CA ARG A 66 -9.85 -29.16 -17.51
C ARG A 66 -9.34 -29.61 -18.89
N MET A 67 -8.21 -29.08 -19.30
CA MET A 67 -7.45 -29.51 -20.47
C MET A 67 -6.20 -30.26 -20.02
N SER A 68 -5.81 -31.28 -20.79
CA SER A 68 -4.55 -31.98 -20.55
C SER A 68 -3.36 -31.08 -20.92
N PRO A 69 -2.28 -31.09 -20.10
CA PRO A 69 -1.08 -30.33 -20.41
C PRO A 69 -0.38 -30.93 -21.65
N VAL A 70 0.23 -30.05 -22.44
CA VAL A 70 1.06 -30.44 -23.59
C VAL A 70 2.38 -31.00 -23.06
N LYS A 71 2.74 -32.23 -23.46
CA LYS A 71 3.92 -32.94 -22.94
C LYS A 71 5.23 -32.52 -23.63
N ASP A 72 5.15 -32.03 -24.86
CA ASP A 72 6.32 -31.63 -25.64
C ASP A 72 6.55 -30.13 -25.49
N VAL A 73 7.49 -29.75 -24.63
CA VAL A 73 7.80 -28.35 -24.31
C VAL A 73 9.30 -28.09 -24.44
N VAL A 74 9.65 -27.02 -25.16
CA VAL A 74 11.03 -26.58 -25.32
C VAL A 74 11.46 -25.83 -24.05
N ASP A 75 12.58 -26.25 -23.44
CA ASP A 75 13.15 -25.52 -22.32
C ASP A 75 13.76 -24.18 -22.78
N VAL A 76 13.07 -23.10 -22.45
CA VAL A 76 13.51 -21.73 -22.72
C VAL A 76 14.32 -21.11 -21.57
N LEU A 77 14.34 -21.74 -20.39
CA LEU A 77 14.98 -21.19 -19.20
C LEU A 77 16.47 -20.89 -19.39
N PRO A 78 17.29 -21.76 -20.01
CA PRO A 78 18.71 -21.47 -20.24
C PRO A 78 18.91 -20.23 -21.12
N LYS A 79 18.06 -20.08 -22.15
CA LYS A 79 18.12 -18.93 -23.06
C LYS A 79 17.78 -17.64 -22.34
N VAL A 80 16.72 -17.63 -21.52
CA VAL A 80 16.33 -16.44 -20.74
C VAL A 80 17.38 -16.10 -19.68
N LYS A 81 17.95 -17.10 -18.99
CA LYS A 81 19.06 -16.88 -18.05
C LYS A 81 20.27 -16.25 -18.74
N ALA A 82 20.63 -16.71 -19.94
CA ALA A 82 21.71 -16.12 -20.73
C ALA A 82 21.42 -14.66 -21.11
N LEU A 83 20.16 -14.31 -21.41
CA LEU A 83 19.76 -12.92 -21.67
C LEU A 83 19.89 -12.05 -20.41
N SER A 84 19.48 -12.55 -19.24
CA SER A 84 19.62 -11.85 -17.95
C SER A 84 21.09 -11.61 -17.56
N LEU A 85 22.01 -12.50 -17.94
CA LEU A 85 23.45 -12.32 -17.71
C LEU A 85 24.07 -11.29 -18.65
N ARG A 86 23.56 -11.18 -19.88
CA ARG A 86 24.08 -10.24 -20.88
C ARG A 86 23.62 -8.80 -20.65
N ASP A 87 22.39 -8.61 -20.18
CA ASP A 87 21.82 -7.28 -19.98
C ASP A 87 21.20 -7.14 -18.58
N ARG A 88 21.74 -6.17 -17.84
CA ARG A 88 21.23 -5.78 -16.52
C ARG A 88 19.76 -5.36 -16.56
N ALA A 89 19.30 -4.74 -17.64
CA ALA A 89 17.91 -4.29 -17.73
C ALA A 89 16.92 -5.45 -17.71
N VAL A 90 17.26 -6.57 -18.36
CA VAL A 90 16.45 -7.78 -18.34
C VAL A 90 16.43 -8.39 -16.94
N PHE A 91 17.60 -8.46 -16.30
CA PHE A 91 17.71 -8.93 -14.91
C PHE A 91 16.85 -8.11 -13.93
N GLU A 92 16.93 -6.78 -13.97
CA GLU A 92 16.16 -5.91 -13.07
C GLU A 92 14.66 -5.97 -13.37
N LYS A 93 14.27 -6.08 -14.64
CA LYS A 93 12.87 -6.29 -15.03
C LYS A 93 12.35 -7.63 -14.51
N GLY A 94 13.12 -8.71 -14.60
CA GLY A 94 12.76 -10.02 -14.05
C GLY A 94 12.54 -9.95 -12.54
N MET A 95 13.47 -9.31 -11.81
CA MET A 95 13.35 -9.12 -10.36
C MET A 95 12.09 -8.31 -9.99
N ARG A 96 11.86 -7.20 -10.70
CA ARG A 96 10.67 -6.35 -10.48
C ARG A 96 9.38 -7.09 -10.83
N ALA A 97 9.37 -7.88 -11.90
CA ALA A 97 8.23 -8.68 -12.32
C ALA A 97 7.87 -9.72 -11.25
N PHE A 98 8.86 -10.44 -10.71
CA PHE A 98 8.65 -11.39 -9.61
C PHE A 98 8.04 -10.72 -8.37
N VAL A 99 8.60 -9.59 -7.92
CA VAL A 99 8.06 -8.87 -6.76
C VAL A 99 6.63 -8.40 -7.02
N SER A 100 6.37 -7.86 -8.23
CA SER A 100 5.02 -7.42 -8.61
C SER A 100 4.02 -8.57 -8.68
N TYR A 101 4.45 -9.75 -9.11
CA TYR A 101 3.63 -10.95 -9.18
C TYR A 101 3.21 -11.38 -7.78
N VAL A 102 4.17 -11.55 -6.87
CA VAL A 102 3.90 -11.96 -5.48
C VAL A 102 2.99 -10.95 -4.78
N GLN A 103 3.21 -9.65 -4.99
CA GLN A 103 2.35 -8.60 -4.46
C GLN A 103 0.94 -8.62 -5.07
N GLY A 104 0.83 -8.89 -6.37
CA GLY A 104 -0.46 -9.04 -7.06
C GLY A 104 -1.25 -10.22 -6.53
N TYR A 105 -0.57 -11.35 -6.33
CA TYR A 105 -1.14 -12.57 -5.74
C TYR A 105 -1.62 -12.33 -4.30
N ALA A 106 -0.84 -11.62 -3.49
CA ALA A 106 -1.19 -11.28 -2.12
C ALA A 106 -2.41 -10.35 -2.00
N LYS A 107 -2.68 -9.52 -3.01
CA LYS A 107 -3.78 -8.54 -3.05
C LYS A 107 -5.02 -9.05 -3.80
N HIS A 108 -5.03 -10.32 -4.19
CA HIS A 108 -6.15 -10.89 -4.93
C HIS A 108 -7.44 -10.90 -4.08
N GLU A 109 -8.61 -10.67 -4.68
CA GLU A 109 -9.89 -10.63 -3.95
C GLU A 109 -10.19 -11.98 -3.27
N CYS A 110 -9.96 -13.07 -4.00
CA CYS A 110 -10.05 -14.45 -3.48
C CYS A 110 -8.83 -14.86 -2.62
N SER A 111 -8.55 -14.14 -1.53
CA SER A 111 -7.43 -14.40 -0.62
C SER A 111 -7.45 -15.80 0.04
N LEU A 112 -8.64 -16.39 0.17
CA LEU A 112 -8.82 -17.75 0.71
C LEU A 112 -8.32 -18.85 -0.25
N ILE A 113 -8.42 -18.61 -1.56
CA ILE A 113 -7.98 -19.56 -2.59
C ILE A 113 -6.50 -19.29 -2.91
N PHE A 114 -6.15 -18.02 -3.13
CA PHE A 114 -4.80 -17.60 -3.48
C PHE A 114 -3.96 -17.30 -2.24
N ARG A 115 -3.55 -18.37 -1.54
CA ARG A 115 -2.73 -18.25 -0.32
C ARG A 115 -1.26 -18.10 -0.66
N VAL A 116 -0.65 -16.96 -0.32
CA VAL A 116 0.78 -16.68 -0.54
C VAL A 116 1.70 -17.68 0.18
N LYS A 117 1.21 -18.33 1.24
CA LYS A 117 1.99 -19.31 2.01
C LYS A 117 2.27 -20.58 1.24
N ASP A 118 1.31 -21.02 0.42
CA ASP A 118 1.40 -22.29 -0.29
C ASP A 118 2.09 -22.16 -1.65
N LEU A 119 2.34 -20.92 -2.07
CA LEU A 119 3.04 -20.63 -3.31
C LEU A 119 4.50 -21.08 -3.22
N ASP A 120 4.91 -21.89 -4.20
CA ASP A 120 6.31 -22.29 -4.35
C ASP A 120 7.14 -21.14 -4.96
N PHE A 121 7.81 -20.39 -4.08
CA PHE A 121 8.68 -19.29 -4.47
C PHE A 121 9.92 -19.76 -5.25
N ALA A 122 10.40 -20.98 -5.03
CA ALA A 122 11.58 -21.49 -5.73
C ALA A 122 11.25 -21.81 -7.18
N ALA A 123 10.16 -22.55 -7.43
CA ALA A 123 9.68 -22.79 -8.80
C ALA A 123 9.29 -21.49 -9.51
N LEU A 124 8.65 -20.56 -8.80
CA LEU A 124 8.30 -19.26 -9.37
C LEU A 124 9.56 -18.46 -9.75
N ALA A 125 10.56 -18.40 -8.88
CA ALA A 125 11.83 -17.72 -9.15
C ALA A 125 12.58 -18.35 -10.34
N ARG A 126 12.52 -19.69 -10.47
CA ARG A 126 13.01 -20.40 -11.66
C ARG A 126 12.26 -19.97 -12.93
N GLY A 127 10.92 -19.88 -12.87
CA GLY A 127 10.08 -19.44 -13.99
C GLY A 127 10.36 -18.01 -14.46
N PHE A 128 10.66 -17.09 -13.55
CA PHE A 128 11.12 -15.73 -13.88
C PHE A 128 12.60 -15.65 -14.27
N ALA A 129 13.30 -16.78 -14.35
CA ALA A 129 14.73 -16.86 -14.66
C ALA A 129 15.60 -15.95 -13.78
N LEU A 130 15.28 -15.87 -12.49
CA LEU A 130 16.04 -15.07 -11.54
C LEU A 130 17.41 -15.68 -11.30
N LEU A 131 18.44 -14.82 -11.25
CA LEU A 131 19.80 -15.21 -10.88
C LEU A 131 19.97 -15.31 -9.35
N ARG A 132 19.19 -14.51 -8.62
CA ARG A 132 19.21 -14.37 -7.16
C ARG A 132 17.82 -14.04 -6.64
N MET A 133 17.53 -14.41 -5.40
CA MET A 133 16.27 -14.04 -4.74
C MET A 133 16.21 -12.55 -4.35
N PRO A 134 15.05 -11.88 -4.54
CA PRO A 134 14.83 -10.52 -4.05
C PRO A 134 14.71 -10.50 -2.52
N ARG A 135 15.14 -9.39 -1.92
CA ARG A 135 14.84 -9.09 -0.52
C ARG A 135 13.45 -8.45 -0.43
N MET A 136 12.45 -9.19 0.03
CA MET A 136 11.09 -8.69 0.26
C MET A 136 10.50 -9.16 1.59
N PRO A 137 9.53 -8.43 2.17
CA PRO A 137 8.91 -8.78 3.46
C PRO A 137 8.37 -10.21 3.52
N GLU A 138 7.81 -10.70 2.42
CA GLU A 138 7.18 -12.02 2.29
C GLU A 138 8.19 -13.17 2.27
N LEU A 139 9.47 -12.87 2.01
CA LEU A 139 10.58 -13.82 1.93
C LEU A 139 11.51 -13.76 3.15
N ARG A 140 11.27 -12.86 4.11
CA ARG A 140 12.26 -12.44 5.12
C ARG A 140 12.69 -13.54 6.09
N ASP A 141 11.88 -14.59 6.25
CA ASP A 141 12.10 -15.69 7.20
C ASP A 141 12.11 -17.08 6.52
N LYS A 142 12.10 -17.13 5.18
CA LYS A 142 12.02 -18.38 4.41
C LYS A 142 13.38 -18.73 3.81
N THR A 143 13.79 -19.99 3.96
CA THR A 143 14.99 -20.53 3.31
C THR A 143 14.56 -21.38 2.12
N PHE A 144 15.25 -21.24 0.99
CA PHE A 144 14.88 -21.90 -0.28
C PHE A 144 16.00 -22.83 -0.72
N PRO A 145 16.06 -24.08 -0.20
CA PRO A 145 17.11 -25.02 -0.57
C PRO A 145 17.01 -25.47 -2.04
N GLU A 146 15.82 -25.44 -2.63
CA GLU A 146 15.58 -25.87 -4.02
C GLU A 146 15.92 -24.80 -5.07
N PHE A 147 16.24 -23.58 -4.63
CA PHE A 147 16.64 -22.51 -5.52
C PHE A 147 18.17 -22.45 -5.66
N VAL A 148 18.68 -22.90 -6.82
CA VAL A 148 20.10 -22.83 -7.13
C VAL A 148 20.45 -21.40 -7.54
N GLU A 149 20.98 -20.61 -6.60
CA GLU A 149 21.54 -19.30 -6.90
C GLU A 149 22.76 -19.44 -7.81
N THR A 150 22.87 -18.61 -8.84
CA THR A 150 24.09 -18.58 -9.66
C THR A 150 25.20 -17.85 -8.91
N THR A 151 26.40 -18.43 -8.87
CA THR A 151 27.61 -17.90 -8.19
C THR A 151 28.13 -16.56 -8.74
N ILE A 152 27.46 -15.98 -9.73
CA ILE A 152 27.92 -14.78 -10.42
C ILE A 152 27.53 -13.54 -9.61
N ASP A 153 28.53 -12.69 -9.36
CA ASP A 153 28.32 -11.40 -8.69
C ASP A 153 27.38 -10.52 -9.49
N THR A 154 26.15 -10.38 -8.98
CA THR A 154 25.06 -9.64 -9.62
C THR A 154 25.46 -8.18 -9.92
N ASN A 155 26.34 -7.57 -9.13
CA ASN A 155 26.75 -6.17 -9.31
C ASN A 155 27.64 -5.94 -10.55
N SER A 156 28.27 -7.00 -11.06
CA SER A 156 29.16 -6.97 -12.22
C SER A 156 28.42 -6.83 -13.55
N ILE A 157 27.14 -7.21 -13.60
CA ILE A 157 26.31 -7.17 -14.81
C ILE A 157 26.09 -5.72 -15.23
N ARG A 158 26.55 -5.37 -16.44
CA ARG A 158 26.43 -4.03 -17.02
C ARG A 158 25.12 -3.88 -17.80
N PHE A 159 24.62 -2.66 -17.91
CA PHE A 159 23.57 -2.36 -18.88
C PHE A 159 24.13 -2.40 -20.30
N LYS A 160 23.35 -2.93 -21.25
CA LYS A 160 23.68 -2.82 -22.67
C LYS A 160 23.68 -1.35 -23.14
N ASP A 161 22.79 -0.54 -22.56
CA ASP A 161 22.68 0.89 -22.88
C ASP A 161 23.75 1.71 -22.15
N LYS A 162 24.66 2.33 -22.91
CA LYS A 162 25.77 3.16 -22.36
C LYS A 162 25.29 4.31 -21.47
N ASN A 163 24.18 4.97 -21.83
CA ASN A 163 23.63 6.09 -21.07
C ASN A 163 23.11 5.66 -19.69
N ARG A 164 22.41 4.51 -19.63
CA ARG A 164 21.90 3.96 -18.37
C ARG A 164 23.02 3.46 -17.48
N GLU A 165 24.08 2.88 -18.07
CA GLU A 165 25.26 2.48 -17.31
C GLU A 165 25.99 3.68 -16.69
N ARG A 166 26.13 4.78 -17.44
CA ARG A 166 26.73 6.03 -16.91
C ARG A 166 25.89 6.59 -15.75
N GLN A 167 24.57 6.61 -15.87
CA GLN A 167 23.66 7.02 -14.79
C GLN A 167 23.78 6.11 -13.57
N ARG A 168 23.89 4.79 -13.78
CA ARG A 168 24.10 3.82 -12.69
C ARG A 168 25.40 4.08 -11.95
N GLN A 169 26.49 4.28 -12.67
CA GLN A 169 27.80 4.55 -12.07
C GLN A 169 27.79 5.85 -11.25
N LYS A 170 27.17 6.91 -11.78
CA LYS A 170 26.95 8.16 -11.04
C LYS A 170 26.14 7.92 -9.76
N GLY A 171 25.00 7.23 -9.85
CA GLY A 171 24.17 6.92 -8.69
C GLY A 171 24.87 6.01 -7.67
N LEU A 172 25.69 5.06 -8.11
CA LEU A 172 26.48 4.20 -7.22
C LEU A 172 27.59 4.98 -6.52
N ALA A 173 28.24 5.92 -7.21
CA ALA A 173 29.23 6.82 -6.60
C ALA A 173 28.57 7.72 -5.55
N GLU A 174 27.43 8.35 -5.87
CA GLU A 174 26.66 9.16 -4.93
C GLU A 174 26.19 8.35 -3.72
N LEU A 175 25.77 7.10 -3.91
CA LEU A 175 25.38 6.21 -2.79
C LEU A 175 26.57 5.83 -1.92
N LYS A 176 27.73 5.56 -2.51
CA LYS A 176 28.96 5.27 -1.76
C LYS A 176 29.43 6.48 -0.97
N GLU A 177 29.39 7.66 -1.58
CA GLU A 177 29.70 8.93 -0.94
C GLU A 177 28.75 9.19 0.24
N LYS A 178 27.43 9.07 0.01
CA LYS A 178 26.42 9.19 1.08
C LYS A 178 26.59 8.14 2.18
N ALA A 179 27.01 6.92 1.85
CA ALA A 179 27.29 5.88 2.83
C ALA A 179 28.55 6.17 3.66
N ALA A 180 29.59 6.76 3.04
CA ALA A 180 30.80 7.19 3.74
C ALA A 180 30.56 8.39 4.67
N LEU A 181 29.64 9.29 4.27
CA LEU A 181 29.21 10.45 5.07
C LEU A 181 28.13 10.10 6.11
N ALA A 182 27.54 8.90 6.07
CA ALA A 182 26.52 8.51 7.02
C ALA A 182 27.16 8.20 8.39
N PRO A 183 26.77 8.90 9.47
CA PRO A 183 27.23 8.53 10.81
C PRO A 183 26.76 7.10 11.12
N GLU A 184 27.62 6.30 11.76
CA GLU A 184 27.31 4.92 12.13
C GLU A 184 25.91 4.83 12.74
N LYS A 185 25.07 3.96 12.17
CA LYS A 185 23.72 3.71 12.69
C LYS A 185 23.88 3.13 14.10
N LYS A 186 23.83 4.00 15.13
CA LYS A 186 23.72 3.57 16.53
C LYS A 186 22.54 2.61 16.61
N ASN A 187 22.85 1.34 16.89
CA ASN A 187 21.87 0.29 17.09
C ASN A 187 20.79 0.83 18.02
N PHE A 188 19.57 0.99 17.50
CA PHE A 188 18.44 1.42 18.29
C PHE A 188 18.12 0.31 19.28
N ILE A 189 18.72 0.38 20.47
CA ILE A 189 18.45 -0.54 21.57
C ILE A 189 16.96 -0.42 21.88
N LYS A 190 16.20 -1.46 21.53
CA LYS A 190 14.75 -1.59 21.74
C LYS A 190 14.34 -1.74 23.22
N ASN A 191 15.16 -1.32 24.16
CA ASN A 191 14.85 -1.32 25.59
C ASN A 191 14.77 0.11 26.12
N LYS A 192 13.71 0.83 25.74
CA LYS A 192 13.18 1.89 26.61
C LYS A 192 11.85 1.41 27.14
N SER A 193 11.80 1.15 28.45
CA SER A 193 10.56 0.82 29.18
C SER A 193 9.42 1.74 28.74
N TRP A 194 8.24 1.15 28.47
CA TRP A 194 7.02 1.81 28.02
C TRP A 194 6.73 3.10 28.80
N SER A 195 7.00 3.12 30.11
CA SER A 195 6.82 4.29 30.98
C SER A 195 7.55 5.55 30.47
N LYS A 196 8.78 5.41 29.97
CA LYS A 196 9.59 6.52 29.42
C LYS A 196 9.13 6.97 28.03
N GLN A 197 8.39 6.12 27.32
CA GLN A 197 7.85 6.42 25.99
C GLN A 197 6.51 7.15 26.09
N LYS A 198 5.70 6.83 27.11
CA LYS A 198 4.45 7.52 27.43
C LYS A 198 4.70 8.98 27.83
N THR A 199 5.66 9.23 28.72
CA THR A 199 6.04 10.59 29.15
C THR A 199 6.51 11.47 27.99
N LYS A 200 7.29 10.91 27.04
CA LYS A 200 7.75 11.66 25.85
C LYS A 200 6.61 11.95 24.88
N LYS A 201 5.65 11.03 24.70
CA LYS A 201 4.45 11.23 23.87
C LYS A 201 3.51 12.27 24.47
N ASP A 202 3.31 12.24 25.79
CA ASP A 202 2.51 13.22 26.51
C ASP A 202 3.16 14.60 26.49
N ARG A 203 4.48 14.69 26.63
CA ARG A 203 5.21 15.95 26.48
C ARG A 203 5.04 16.53 25.07
N ARG A 204 5.14 15.71 24.03
CA ARG A 204 4.91 16.13 22.63
C ARG A 204 3.48 16.60 22.38
N LYS A 205 2.48 15.92 22.96
CA LYS A 205 1.08 16.36 22.89
C LYS A 205 0.88 17.71 23.58
N LYS A 206 1.46 17.93 24.76
CA LYS A 206 1.40 19.22 25.47
C LYS A 206 2.08 20.34 24.67
N THR A 207 3.24 20.08 24.07
CA THR A 207 3.93 21.10 23.24
C THR A 207 3.17 21.41 21.96
N ALA A 208 2.57 20.41 21.30
CA ALA A 208 1.74 20.61 20.12
C ALA A 208 0.43 21.35 20.44
N ALA A 209 -0.19 21.06 21.59
CA ALA A 209 -1.35 21.79 22.07
C ALA A 209 -1.01 23.26 22.38
N LYS A 210 0.17 23.51 22.99
CA LYS A 210 0.65 24.88 23.23
C LYS A 210 0.87 25.64 21.91
N ARG A 211 1.49 25.01 20.90
CA ARG A 211 1.69 25.63 19.58
C ARG A 211 0.38 25.92 18.85
N LYS A 212 -0.61 25.04 18.94
CA LYS A 212 -1.95 25.29 18.37
C LYS A 212 -2.71 26.41 19.08
N LEU A 213 -2.42 26.64 20.36
CA LEU A 213 -3.00 27.74 21.11
C LEU A 213 -2.32 29.08 20.75
N ASP A 214 -1.01 29.03 20.45
CA ASP A 214 -0.19 30.14 19.97
C ASP A 214 -0.53 30.54 18.52
N GLU A 215 -0.75 29.56 17.64
CA GLU A 215 -1.16 29.76 16.23
C GLU A 215 -2.59 30.30 16.07
N GLY A 216 -3.38 30.37 17.14
CA GLY A 216 -4.78 30.82 17.11
C GLY A 216 -5.00 32.28 17.51
N SER A 217 -3.96 33.00 17.94
CA SER A 217 -4.02 34.43 18.26
C SER A 217 -3.18 35.20 17.26
N ASP A 218 -3.76 35.51 16.10
CA ASP A 218 -3.23 36.50 15.17
C ASP A 218 -3.67 37.89 15.67
N VAL A 219 -3.18 38.25 16.86
CA VAL A 219 -3.39 39.56 17.47
C VAL A 219 -2.04 40.25 17.39
N ASP A 220 -1.98 41.39 16.70
CA ASP A 220 -0.75 42.13 16.48
C ASP A 220 -0.02 42.40 17.82
N ASP A 221 1.31 42.28 17.82
CA ASP A 221 2.17 42.46 19.00
C ASP A 221 1.97 43.84 19.70
N GLU A 222 1.39 44.80 18.98
CA GLU A 222 1.07 46.15 19.44
C GLU A 222 -0.22 46.17 20.29
N ASP A 223 -1.29 45.53 19.81
CA ASP A 223 -2.58 45.40 20.51
C ASP A 223 -2.43 44.63 21.85
N MET A 224 -1.56 43.62 21.89
CA MET A 224 -1.31 42.86 23.11
C MET A 224 -0.55 43.69 24.16
N ARG A 225 0.31 44.62 23.72
CA ARG A 225 1.03 45.53 24.63
C ARG A 225 0.11 46.59 25.21
N GLU A 226 -0.82 47.10 24.41
CA GLU A 226 -1.83 48.08 24.83
C GLU A 226 -2.77 47.50 25.88
N LEU A 227 -3.31 46.29 25.64
CA LEU A 227 -4.12 45.56 26.64
C LEU A 227 -3.36 45.30 27.96
N LEU A 228 -2.06 45.05 27.88
CA LEU A 228 -1.22 44.85 29.07
C LEU A 228 -0.96 46.15 29.84
N SER A 229 -0.84 47.31 29.17
CA SER A 229 -0.76 48.61 29.86
C SER A 229 -2.07 48.98 30.56
N ASP A 230 -3.19 48.73 29.90
CA ASP A 230 -4.52 49.10 30.39
C ASP A 230 -4.92 48.26 31.59
N THR A 231 -4.68 46.94 31.52
CA THR A 231 -4.91 46.05 32.66
C THR A 231 -4.01 46.37 33.85
N ARG A 232 -2.84 46.98 33.63
CA ARG A 232 -1.92 47.40 34.69
C ARG A 232 -2.33 48.73 35.32
N LEU A 233 -2.89 49.67 34.54
CA LEU A 233 -3.49 50.91 35.03
C LEU A 233 -4.77 50.61 35.83
N LEU A 234 -5.64 49.74 35.34
CA LEU A 234 -6.87 49.33 36.03
C LEU A 234 -6.59 48.66 37.38
N LYS A 235 -5.51 47.87 37.47
CA LYS A 235 -5.04 47.28 38.74
C LYS A 235 -4.45 48.29 39.70
N LYS A 236 -3.93 49.43 39.22
CA LYS A 236 -3.44 50.53 40.07
C LYS A 236 -4.61 51.37 40.60
N LEU A 237 -5.65 51.60 39.78
CA LEU A 237 -6.91 52.23 40.18
C LEU A 237 -7.63 51.39 41.24
N LYS A 238 -7.82 50.09 41.01
CA LYS A 238 -8.44 49.17 42.00
C LYS A 238 -7.65 49.04 43.32
N LYS A 239 -6.37 49.39 43.31
CA LYS A 239 -5.52 49.42 44.51
C LYS A 239 -5.39 50.82 45.13
N GLY A 240 -6.15 51.82 44.62
CA GLY A 240 -6.20 53.18 45.13
C GLY A 240 -4.90 53.98 44.94
N LYS A 241 -4.03 53.57 44.01
CA LYS A 241 -2.71 54.20 43.81
C LYS A 241 -2.71 55.32 42.76
N ILE A 242 -3.83 55.54 42.07
CA ILE A 242 -4.06 56.56 41.05
C ILE A 242 -5.51 57.05 41.25
N SER A 243 -5.77 58.34 41.07
CA SER A 243 -7.11 58.93 41.13
C SER A 243 -7.94 58.57 39.89
N GLU A 244 -9.27 58.61 40.00
CA GLU A 244 -10.17 58.28 38.88
C GLU A 244 -10.02 59.25 37.70
N GLU A 245 -9.78 60.54 37.99
CA GLU A 245 -9.56 61.59 36.99
C GLU A 245 -8.22 61.44 36.23
N ASP A 246 -7.18 60.93 36.89
CA ASP A 246 -5.86 60.66 36.26
C ASP A 246 -5.87 59.40 35.38
N PHE A 247 -6.84 58.50 35.61
CA PHE A 247 -7.04 57.30 34.81
C PHE A 247 -7.76 57.65 33.50
N GLU A 248 -8.78 58.51 33.54
CA GLU A 248 -9.53 58.95 32.36
C GLU A 248 -8.67 59.77 31.38
N LYS A 249 -7.82 60.68 31.87
CA LYS A 249 -6.91 61.48 31.00
C LYS A 249 -5.87 60.67 30.22
N ARG A 250 -5.58 59.44 30.66
CA ARG A 250 -4.58 58.56 30.02
C ARG A 250 -5.20 57.48 29.15
N GLY A 251 -6.52 57.30 29.22
CA GLY A 251 -7.25 56.24 28.52
C GLY A 251 -7.87 56.64 27.19
N ASP A 252 -7.96 57.94 26.85
CA ASP A 252 -8.65 58.37 25.64
C ASP A 252 -7.71 58.55 24.44
N GLY A 253 -7.51 57.43 23.74
CA GLY A 253 -6.85 57.33 22.44
C GLY A 253 -7.81 56.85 21.34
N GLY A 254 -9.06 57.35 21.32
CA GLY A 254 -9.93 57.40 20.14
C GLY A 254 -10.55 56.11 19.60
N ARG A 255 -11.87 55.94 19.79
CA ARG A 255 -12.87 55.66 18.74
C ARG A 255 -14.28 55.53 19.35
N GLU A 256 -15.22 56.29 18.78
CA GLU A 256 -16.65 56.26 19.07
C GLU A 256 -17.29 54.90 18.74
N VAL A 257 -18.30 54.51 19.52
CA VAL A 257 -19.14 53.32 19.33
C VAL A 257 -20.59 53.77 19.06
N PRO A 258 -21.25 53.34 17.96
CA PRO A 258 -22.70 53.48 17.85
C PRO A 258 -23.40 52.25 18.47
N GLY A 259 -24.50 52.53 19.18
CA GLY A 259 -25.11 51.67 20.18
C GLY A 259 -25.78 50.38 19.70
N GLN A 260 -26.03 49.50 20.68
CA GLN A 260 -26.86 48.31 20.55
C GLN A 260 -28.07 48.42 21.49
N SER A 261 -29.26 48.19 20.92
CA SER A 261 -30.50 47.91 21.63
C SER A 261 -30.58 46.43 22.01
N GLU A 262 -30.97 46.16 23.26
CA GLU A 262 -31.25 44.82 23.78
C GLU A 262 -32.61 44.26 23.30
N GLY A 263 -32.70 42.94 23.17
CA GLY A 263 -33.94 42.21 22.91
C GLY A 263 -33.85 40.70 23.18
N ALA A 264 -34.28 40.33 24.38
CA ALA A 264 -35.03 39.12 24.80
C ALA A 264 -34.68 37.67 24.35
N VAL A 265 -34.66 36.80 25.38
CA VAL A 265 -34.86 35.31 25.46
C VAL A 265 -36.25 34.90 24.89
N PRO A 266 -36.68 33.61 24.66
CA PRO A 266 -36.18 32.32 25.17
C PRO A 266 -36.31 31.01 24.32
N SER A 267 -35.77 29.92 24.91
CA SER A 267 -36.22 28.50 24.93
C SER A 267 -36.51 27.69 23.65
N GLY A 268 -35.96 26.46 23.60
CA GLY A 268 -36.47 25.36 22.77
C GLY A 268 -35.57 24.12 22.84
N GLY A 269 -36.08 23.02 23.43
CA GLY A 269 -35.37 21.74 23.52
C GLY A 269 -35.47 20.88 22.26
N LEU A 270 -34.78 19.74 22.27
CA LEU A 270 -35.23 18.44 21.74
C LEU A 270 -34.11 17.40 21.96
N GLY A 271 -34.44 16.30 22.64
CA GLY A 271 -33.57 15.15 22.80
C GLY A 271 -33.77 14.12 21.68
N TYR A 272 -32.76 13.27 21.46
CA TYR A 272 -32.92 11.98 20.80
C TYR A 272 -31.92 10.98 21.40
N GLY A 273 -32.46 9.86 21.90
CA GLY A 273 -31.72 8.74 22.46
C GLY A 273 -31.16 7.80 21.39
N GLY A 274 -29.89 7.44 21.54
CA GLY A 274 -29.24 6.38 20.76
C GLY A 274 -29.33 5.05 21.51
N ARG A 275 -29.98 4.06 20.91
CA ARG A 275 -29.98 2.66 21.37
C ARG A 275 -28.75 1.95 20.82
N ASP A 276 -27.91 1.45 21.73
CA ASP A 276 -26.83 0.50 21.47
C ASP A 276 -27.42 -0.91 21.32
N VAL A 277 -27.29 -1.53 20.16
CA VAL A 277 -27.63 -2.95 19.92
C VAL A 277 -26.33 -3.72 19.67
N ARG A 278 -25.97 -4.58 20.63
CA ARG A 278 -24.87 -5.54 20.54
C ARG A 278 -25.30 -6.77 19.73
N LEU A 279 -24.48 -7.18 18.78
CA LEU A 279 -24.59 -8.48 18.10
C LEU A 279 -23.57 -9.48 18.69
N PRO A 280 -23.93 -10.76 18.90
CA PRO A 280 -23.05 -11.79 19.43
C PRO A 280 -22.16 -12.47 18.36
N PRO A 281 -21.04 -13.12 18.76
CA PRO A 281 -20.04 -13.67 17.85
C PRO A 281 -20.40 -15.08 17.32
N CYS A 282 -20.13 -15.31 16.02
CA CYS A 282 -20.23 -16.62 15.37
C CYS A 282 -18.96 -17.48 15.59
N ARG A 283 -19.16 -18.77 15.95
CA ARG A 283 -18.12 -19.79 16.17
C ARG A 283 -17.60 -20.35 14.84
N GLN A 284 -16.28 -20.58 14.73
CA GLN A 284 -15.64 -21.31 13.63
C GLN A 284 -15.41 -22.80 14.01
N PRO A 285 -15.56 -23.75 13.07
CA PRO A 285 -15.06 -25.11 13.21
C PRO A 285 -13.61 -25.29 12.65
N PRO A 286 -12.90 -26.38 13.02
CA PRO A 286 -11.44 -26.50 12.91
C PRO A 286 -10.93 -26.98 11.53
N ILE A 287 -9.68 -26.62 11.24
CA ILE A 287 -8.91 -26.87 10.02
C ILE A 287 -8.27 -28.27 10.07
N GLN A 288 -8.49 -29.09 9.03
CA GLN A 288 -7.69 -30.30 8.77
C GLN A 288 -6.58 -30.02 7.75
N THR A 289 -5.41 -30.59 8.00
CA THR A 289 -4.15 -30.40 7.28
C THR A 289 -3.97 -31.41 6.15
N MET A 290 -3.51 -30.99 4.96
CA MET A 290 -2.94 -31.89 3.94
C MET A 290 -1.68 -31.30 3.26
N ASN A 291 -0.73 -32.22 2.99
CA ASN A 291 0.65 -32.07 2.53
C ASN A 291 0.77 -31.86 0.99
N PRO A 292 1.95 -31.47 0.45
CA PRO A 292 2.08 -30.76 -0.82
C PRO A 292 2.29 -31.66 -2.05
N VAL A 293 1.71 -31.28 -3.19
CA VAL A 293 1.88 -31.96 -4.49
C VAL A 293 2.45 -30.99 -5.53
N SER A 294 3.58 -31.42 -6.12
CA SER A 294 4.14 -31.08 -7.44
C SER A 294 3.46 -29.98 -8.26
N THR A 295 4.20 -28.89 -8.51
CA THR A 295 3.78 -27.67 -9.21
C THR A 295 3.67 -27.84 -10.74
N SER A 296 2.71 -28.63 -11.23
CA SER A 296 2.28 -28.62 -12.63
C SER A 296 1.07 -27.69 -12.76
N ARG A 297 1.14 -26.60 -13.52
CA ARG A 297 -0.04 -25.75 -13.73
C ARG A 297 -1.07 -26.51 -14.56
N ASP A 298 -2.28 -26.64 -14.04
CA ASP A 298 -3.41 -27.23 -14.73
C ASP A 298 -4.03 -26.22 -15.70
N LEU A 299 -4.40 -26.71 -16.89
CA LEU A 299 -5.05 -25.90 -17.91
C LEU A 299 -6.56 -26.03 -17.74
N PHE A 300 -7.27 -24.90 -17.71
CA PHE A 300 -8.72 -24.88 -17.68
C PHE A 300 -9.28 -24.04 -18.84
N LYS A 301 -10.09 -24.67 -19.67
CA LYS A 301 -10.77 -24.12 -20.84
C LYS A 301 -12.21 -23.79 -20.52
N TRP A 302 -12.65 -22.61 -20.92
CA TRP A 302 -14.07 -22.28 -20.98
C TRP A 302 -14.75 -23.10 -22.09
N PRO A 303 -15.79 -23.92 -21.81
CA PRO A 303 -16.50 -24.67 -22.82
C PRO A 303 -17.18 -23.73 -23.82
N ARG A 304 -17.44 -24.27 -25.01
CA ARG A 304 -18.09 -23.58 -26.12
C ARG A 304 -19.42 -22.99 -25.65
N ALA A 305 -19.63 -21.69 -25.93
CA ALA A 305 -20.97 -21.12 -25.96
C ALA A 305 -21.71 -21.66 -27.18
#